data_AF-A0A1B3ZDQ3-F1
#
_entry.id   AF-A0A1B3ZDQ3-F1
#
_cell.length_a   1.000
_cell.length_b   1.000
_cell.length_c   1.000
_cell.angle_alpha   90.00
_cell.angle_beta   90.00
_cell.angle_gamma   90.00
#
_symmetry.space_group_name_H-M   'P 1'
#
loop_
_entity.id
_entity.type
_entity.pdbx_description
1 polymer ?
#
loop_
_entity_poly.entity_id
_entity_poly.type
_entity_poly.pdbx_seq_one_letter_code
_entity_poly.pdbx_strand_id
1 'polypeptide(L)'
;MRLVDELAARRLLYSRSIPTLPDILLIDIPSRFAAPTLPMGRYYPVILETHAEAAEMEQFLQTQRPTEVPPNLFDRRSSALVTEDIIFARYAPLQPDWPWLLLCCWPAAYRAVVHSDSEQFARDQYTSEIFPTLAELQRTENLLLKTLRMRQVVQVRHSPGPHGHA
;
A
#
# COMPACT_ATOMS: atom_id res chain seq x y z
N MET A 1 -8.06 15.74 20.32
CA MET A 1 -6.84 14.97 20.05
C MET A 1 -6.59 14.92 18.56
N ARG A 2 -5.34 15.03 18.11
CA ARG A 2 -4.95 14.84 16.71
C ARG A 2 -4.39 13.44 16.55
N LEU A 3 -4.64 12.80 15.42
CA LEU A 3 -4.14 11.44 15.18
C LEU A 3 -2.61 11.42 15.11
N VAL A 4 -1.99 12.50 14.60
CA VAL A 4 -0.52 12.65 14.58
C VAL A 4 0.14 12.66 15.96
N ASP A 5 -0.60 12.95 17.04
CA ASP A 5 -0.05 12.93 18.39
C ASP A 5 -0.06 11.51 19.00
N GLU A 6 -0.83 10.60 18.40
CA GLU A 6 -1.16 9.31 18.97
C GLU A 6 -1.11 8.18 17.94
N LEU A 7 -2.24 7.87 17.30
CA LEU A 7 -2.39 6.73 16.38
C LEU A 7 -1.41 6.77 15.21
N ALA A 8 -1.16 7.97 14.66
CA ALA A 8 -0.27 8.21 13.54
C ALA A 8 1.02 8.95 13.93
N ALA A 9 1.44 8.81 15.19
CA ALA A 9 2.66 9.43 15.72
C ALA A 9 3.92 9.00 14.98
N ARG A 10 3.99 7.73 14.58
CA ARG A 10 5.08 7.18 13.76
C ARG A 10 4.54 6.81 12.39
N ARG A 11 4.99 7.53 11.36
CA ARG A 11 4.58 7.32 9.96
C ARG A 11 5.74 7.60 9.01
N LEU A 12 5.76 6.91 7.87
CA LEU A 12 6.77 7.08 6.83
C LEU A 12 6.11 7.07 5.45
N LEU A 13 6.51 8.02 4.60
CA LEU A 13 6.06 8.07 3.21
C LEU A 13 7.02 7.25 2.34
N TYR A 14 6.51 6.22 1.69
CA TYR A 14 7.19 5.45 0.66
C TYR A 14 6.86 6.05 -0.69
N SER A 15 7.85 6.69 -1.30
CA SER A 15 7.66 7.38 -2.57
C SER A 15 7.62 6.40 -3.74
N ARG A 16 6.76 6.69 -4.71
CA ARG A 16 6.65 5.96 -5.96
C ARG A 16 7.94 5.99 -6.77
N SER A 17 8.25 4.85 -7.36
CA SER A 17 9.35 4.70 -8.30
C SER A 17 9.05 5.34 -9.66
N ILE A 18 7.78 5.37 -10.09
CA ILE A 18 7.38 5.99 -11.36
C ILE A 18 6.08 6.79 -11.16
N PRO A 19 5.82 7.82 -11.99
CA PRO A 19 4.64 8.68 -11.82
C PRO A 19 3.29 7.96 -11.86
N THR A 20 3.22 6.82 -12.55
CA THR A 20 1.99 6.01 -12.72
C THR A 20 1.70 5.10 -11.52
N LEU A 21 2.57 5.06 -10.52
CA LEU A 21 2.32 4.37 -9.26
C LEU A 21 1.88 5.38 -8.17
N PRO A 22 1.16 4.93 -7.13
CA PRO A 22 0.86 5.77 -5.98
C PRO A 22 2.05 5.83 -5.01
N ASP A 23 2.10 6.87 -4.19
CA ASP A 23 2.88 6.87 -2.96
C ASP A 23 2.12 6.06 -1.88
N ILE A 24 2.85 5.55 -0.87
CA ILE A 24 2.24 4.83 0.26
C ILE A 24 2.67 5.49 1.55
N LEU A 25 1.73 6.08 2.29
CA LEU A 25 1.97 6.50 3.66
C LEU A 25 1.75 5.29 4.57
N LEU A 26 2.82 4.80 5.20
CA LEU A 26 2.74 3.71 6.15
C LEU A 26 2.69 4.26 7.57
N ILE A 27 1.65 3.88 8.31
CA ILE A 27 1.50 4.24 9.72
C ILE A 27 1.88 3.04 10.59
N ASP A 28 2.77 3.26 11.54
CA ASP A 28 3.10 2.30 12.59
C ASP A 28 2.15 2.51 13.77
N ILE A 29 1.12 1.67 13.85
CA ILE A 29 0.03 1.76 14.80
C ILE A 29 0.53 1.33 16.19
N PRO A 30 0.42 2.20 17.21
CA PRO A 30 0.79 1.86 18.58
C PRO A 30 0.04 0.63 19.08
N SER A 31 0.68 -0.18 19.94
CA SER A 31 0.14 -1.46 20.42
C SER A 31 -1.27 -1.39 21.03
N ARG A 32 -1.66 -0.23 21.59
CA ARG A 32 -3.01 -0.01 22.15
C ARG A 32 -4.12 0.03 21.10
N PHE A 33 -3.77 0.28 19.84
CA PHE A 33 -4.67 0.32 18.67
C PHE A 33 -4.39 -0.81 17.67
N ALA A 34 -3.35 -1.61 17.92
CA ALA A 34 -2.95 -2.70 17.07
C ALA A 34 -4.03 -3.79 17.03
N ALA A 35 -4.24 -4.37 15.85
CA ALA A 35 -5.19 -5.46 15.65
C ALA A 35 -4.55 -6.57 14.79
N PRO A 36 -4.91 -7.85 15.00
CA PRO A 36 -4.40 -8.95 14.17
C PRO A 36 -4.72 -8.83 12.68
N THR A 37 -5.74 -8.04 12.34
CA THR A 37 -6.15 -7.74 10.96
C THR A 37 -5.21 -6.75 10.27
N LEU A 38 -4.37 -6.03 11.04
CA LEU A 38 -3.36 -5.15 10.46
C LEU A 38 -2.20 -5.99 9.89
N PRO A 39 -1.64 -5.59 8.74
CA PRO A 39 -0.36 -6.13 8.27
C PRO A 39 0.73 -6.14 9.36
N MET A 40 1.36 -7.30 9.52
CA MET A 40 2.31 -7.61 10.61
C MET A 40 1.78 -7.23 12.03
N GLY A 41 0.47 -7.20 12.20
CA GLY A 41 -0.22 -6.87 13.45
C GLY A 41 -0.14 -5.41 13.89
N ARG A 42 0.48 -4.51 13.11
CA ARG A 42 0.74 -3.13 13.56
C ARG A 42 0.83 -2.06 12.48
N TYR A 43 0.89 -2.43 11.20
CA TYR A 43 1.08 -1.44 10.14
C TYR A 43 -0.23 -1.16 9.41
N TYR A 44 -0.48 0.10 9.10
CA TYR A 44 -1.62 0.52 8.31
C TYR A 44 -1.15 1.29 7.06
N PRO A 45 -1.25 0.69 5.85
CA PRO A 45 -0.87 1.35 4.61
C PRO A 45 -1.99 2.25 4.09
N VAL A 46 -1.65 3.48 3.72
CA VAL A 46 -2.56 4.42 3.04
C VAL A 46 -2.01 4.71 1.65
N ILE A 47 -2.82 4.43 0.62
CA ILE A 47 -2.46 4.64 -0.78
C ILE A 47 -2.82 6.07 -1.22
N LEU A 48 -1.82 6.79 -1.74
CA LEU A 48 -1.90 8.19 -2.15
C LEU A 48 -1.52 8.32 -3.63
N GLU A 49 -2.48 8.61 -4.50
CA GLU A 49 -2.25 8.71 -5.95
C GLU A 49 -1.80 10.12 -6.35
N THR A 50 -2.21 11.14 -5.60
CA THR A 50 -1.93 12.55 -5.91
C THR A 50 -1.34 13.33 -4.73
N HIS A 51 -0.63 14.42 -5.04
CA HIS A 51 -0.15 15.36 -4.01
C HIS A 51 -1.29 16.01 -3.22
N ALA A 52 -2.46 16.20 -3.85
CA ALA A 52 -3.64 16.71 -3.18
C ALA A 52 -4.15 15.73 -2.12
N GLU A 53 -4.15 14.43 -2.41
CA GLU A 53 -4.50 13.39 -1.42
C GLU A 53 -3.48 13.32 -0.28
N ALA A 54 -2.19 13.52 -0.55
CA ALA A 54 -1.19 13.59 0.51
C ALA A 54 -1.44 14.77 1.46
N ALA A 55 -1.78 15.95 0.92
CA ALA A 55 -2.14 17.11 1.71
C ALA A 55 -3.45 16.91 2.48
N GLU A 56 -4.46 16.29 1.86
CA GLU A 56 -5.75 15.96 2.48
C GLU A 56 -5.57 14.96 3.63
N MET A 57 -4.70 13.96 3.47
CA MET A 57 -4.35 13.02 4.55
C MET A 57 -3.63 13.73 5.69
N GLU A 58 -2.63 14.57 5.41
CA GLU A 58 -1.92 15.27 6.47
C GLU A 58 -2.88 16.19 7.25
N GLN A 59 -3.77 16.92 6.56
CA GLN A 59 -4.82 17.70 7.20
C GLN A 59 -5.76 16.81 8.04
N PHE A 60 -6.18 15.67 7.51
CA PHE A 60 -7.01 14.72 8.23
C PHE A 60 -6.32 14.25 9.52
N LEU A 61 -5.04 13.86 9.48
CA LEU A 61 -4.30 13.39 10.65
C LEU A 61 -4.08 14.50 11.69
N GLN A 62 -3.90 15.75 11.25
CA GLN A 62 -3.69 16.91 12.13
C GLN A 62 -4.99 17.48 12.72
N THR A 63 -6.14 17.15 12.16
CA THR A 63 -7.43 17.70 12.62
C THR A 63 -7.73 17.25 14.07
N GLN A 64 -8.08 18.20 14.92
CA GLN A 64 -8.47 17.96 16.31
C GLN A 64 -9.84 17.29 16.37
N ARG A 65 -9.94 16.15 17.06
CA ARG A 65 -11.19 15.39 17.24
C ARG A 65 -11.48 15.06 18.70
N PRO A 66 -12.76 14.86 19.07
CA PRO A 66 -13.12 14.42 20.41
C PRO A 66 -12.79 12.94 20.65
N THR A 67 -12.75 12.12 19.60
CA THR A 67 -12.47 10.68 19.66
C THR A 67 -11.52 10.25 18.55
N GLU A 68 -10.89 9.10 18.73
CA GLU A 68 -10.09 8.42 17.71
C GLU A 68 -10.99 7.91 16.59
N VAL A 69 -10.47 7.99 15.37
CA VAL A 69 -11.12 7.43 14.18
C VAL A 69 -10.08 6.70 13.34
N PRO A 70 -10.43 5.61 12.66
CA PRO A 70 -9.51 4.93 11.74
C PRO A 70 -9.00 5.88 10.65
N PRO A 71 -7.74 5.77 10.22
CA PRO A 71 -7.18 6.58 9.14
C PRO A 71 -7.59 6.09 7.73
N ASN A 72 -8.85 5.66 7.56
CA ASN A 72 -9.38 5.00 6.36
C ASN A 72 -10.02 5.97 5.35
N LEU A 73 -9.60 7.23 5.36
CA LEU A 73 -10.16 8.30 4.52
C LEU A 73 -10.20 7.91 3.03
N PHE A 74 -9.22 7.15 2.57
CA PHE A 74 -9.07 6.78 1.16
C PHE A 74 -9.39 5.33 0.85
N ASP A 75 -9.65 4.47 1.84
CA ASP A 75 -9.85 3.03 1.60
C ASP A 75 -11.00 2.76 0.62
N ARG A 76 -12.04 3.61 0.68
CA ARG A 76 -13.25 3.53 -0.17
C ARG A 76 -13.24 4.48 -1.37
N ARG A 77 -12.18 5.27 -1.56
CA ARG A 77 -12.07 6.17 -2.71
C ARG A 77 -11.52 5.37 -3.89
N SER A 78 -12.29 5.25 -4.97
CA SER A 78 -11.83 4.51 -6.14
C SER A 78 -10.57 5.11 -6.74
N SER A 79 -9.70 4.25 -7.28
CA SER A 79 -8.50 4.67 -7.97
C SER A 79 -8.80 5.51 -9.21
N ALA A 80 -8.06 6.60 -9.40
CA ALA A 80 -8.04 7.38 -10.64
C ALA A 80 -6.98 6.88 -11.63
N LEU A 81 -6.07 6.00 -11.18
CA LEU A 81 -5.06 5.39 -12.02
C LEU A 81 -5.65 4.19 -12.75
N VAL A 82 -5.51 4.14 -14.08
CA VAL A 82 -5.92 3.00 -14.89
C VAL A 82 -4.70 2.25 -15.37
N THR A 83 -4.72 0.93 -15.23
CA THR A 83 -3.69 0.03 -15.78
C THR A 83 -4.36 -1.08 -16.57
N GLU A 84 -3.74 -1.48 -17.66
CA GLU A 84 -4.09 -2.68 -18.44
C GLU A 84 -3.27 -3.89 -18.01
N ASP A 85 -2.08 -3.66 -17.46
CA ASP A 85 -1.17 -4.68 -16.97
C ASP A 85 -1.33 -4.90 -15.46
N ILE A 86 -1.02 -6.11 -15.00
CA ILE A 86 -0.78 -6.38 -13.57
C ILE A 86 0.59 -5.80 -13.22
N ILE A 87 0.63 -4.87 -12.27
CA ILE A 87 1.89 -4.23 -11.85
C ILE A 87 2.25 -4.72 -10.45
N PHE A 88 3.45 -5.28 -10.30
CA PHE A 88 4.09 -5.55 -9.01
C PHE A 88 5.11 -4.46 -8.72
N ALA A 89 4.82 -3.63 -7.72
CA ALA A 89 5.69 -2.55 -7.29
C ALA A 89 6.27 -2.85 -5.91
N ARG A 90 7.60 -2.81 -5.81
CA ARG A 90 8.32 -2.96 -4.55
C ARG A 90 8.69 -1.58 -4.03
N TYR A 91 8.40 -1.31 -2.77
CA TYR A 91 8.86 -0.10 -2.10
C TYR A 91 9.86 -0.50 -1.02
N ALA A 92 11.05 0.07 -1.14
CA ALA A 92 12.11 -0.09 -0.16
C ALA A 92 11.85 0.83 1.04
N PRO A 93 12.11 0.37 2.27
CA PRO A 93 12.06 1.25 3.43
C PRO A 93 13.16 2.30 3.36
N LEU A 94 12.82 3.55 3.67
CA LEU A 94 13.80 4.64 3.77
C LEU A 94 14.60 4.60 5.08
N GLN A 95 14.18 3.77 6.04
CA GLN A 95 14.75 3.65 7.38
C GLN A 95 14.88 2.17 7.77
N PRO A 96 15.95 1.73 8.46
CA PRO A 96 16.22 0.30 8.71
C PRO A 96 15.12 -0.48 9.46
N ASP A 97 14.39 0.19 10.36
CA ASP A 97 13.35 -0.45 11.18
C ASP A 97 11.97 -0.50 10.50
N TRP A 98 11.88 -0.04 9.25
CA TRP A 98 10.65 0.00 8.49
C TRP A 98 10.58 -1.16 7.50
N PRO A 99 9.39 -1.71 7.24
CA PRO A 99 9.24 -2.91 6.42
C PRO A 99 9.32 -2.61 4.92
N TRP A 100 9.52 -3.67 4.13
CA TRP A 100 9.31 -3.65 2.69
C TRP A 100 7.83 -3.72 2.35
N LEU A 101 7.41 -3.07 1.28
CA LEU A 101 6.03 -3.13 0.77
C LEU A 101 5.99 -3.72 -0.63
N LEU A 102 5.07 -4.64 -0.86
CA LEU A 102 4.67 -5.09 -2.18
C LEU A 102 3.28 -4.55 -2.48
N LEU A 103 3.18 -3.65 -3.45
CA LEU A 103 1.90 -3.19 -3.99
C LEU A 103 1.63 -3.95 -5.29
N CYS A 104 0.46 -4.54 -5.40
CA CYS A 104 -0.02 -5.12 -6.65
C CYS A 104 -1.16 -4.25 -7.19
N CYS A 105 -1.02 -3.79 -8.43
CA CYS A 105 -2.06 -3.05 -9.13
C CYS A 105 -2.77 -4.00 -10.09
N TRP A 106 -4.09 -4.15 -9.94
CA TRP A 106 -4.86 -5.13 -10.69
C TRP A 106 -5.74 -4.47 -11.75
N PRO A 107 -5.61 -4.85 -13.03
CA PRO A 107 -6.47 -4.33 -14.09
C PRO A 107 -7.91 -4.79 -13.89
N ALA A 108 -8.87 -4.02 -14.42
CA ALA A 108 -10.31 -4.22 -14.18
C ALA A 108 -10.79 -5.66 -14.45
N ALA A 109 -10.26 -6.32 -15.48
CA ALA A 109 -10.60 -7.69 -15.84
C ALA A 109 -10.34 -8.70 -14.71
N TYR A 110 -9.30 -8.49 -13.88
CA TYR A 110 -8.96 -9.39 -12.77
C TYR A 110 -9.84 -9.14 -11.56
N ARG A 111 -10.25 -7.90 -11.37
CA ARG A 111 -11.11 -7.47 -10.27
C ARG A 111 -12.53 -8.01 -10.43
N ALA A 112 -13.02 -8.06 -11.67
CA ALA A 112 -14.35 -8.59 -11.98
C ALA A 112 -14.53 -10.09 -11.64
N VAL A 113 -13.44 -10.83 -11.44
CA VAL A 113 -13.47 -12.27 -11.12
C VAL A 113 -13.46 -12.53 -9.61
N VAL A 114 -13.11 -11.53 -8.80
CA VAL A 114 -13.12 -11.63 -7.33
C VAL A 114 -14.49 -11.21 -6.81
N HIS A 115 -15.05 -11.99 -5.88
CA HIS A 115 -16.33 -11.65 -5.27
C HIS A 115 -16.25 -10.30 -4.54
N SER A 116 -17.21 -9.42 -4.80
CA SER A 116 -17.24 -8.02 -4.34
C SER A 116 -17.23 -7.81 -2.83
N ASP A 117 -17.51 -8.86 -2.04
CA ASP A 117 -17.62 -8.77 -0.58
C ASP A 117 -16.28 -8.99 0.14
N SER A 118 -15.19 -9.25 -0.58
CA SER A 118 -13.87 -9.30 0.02
C SER A 118 -13.29 -7.87 0.09
N GLU A 119 -13.02 -7.36 1.29
CA GLU A 119 -12.19 -6.16 1.54
C GLU A 119 -10.73 -6.35 1.09
N GLN A 120 -10.49 -7.16 0.06
CA GLN A 120 -9.19 -7.54 -0.46
C GLN A 120 -8.53 -6.40 -1.23
N PHE A 121 -9.32 -5.51 -1.85
CA PHE A 121 -8.80 -4.40 -2.65
C PHE A 121 -8.97 -3.05 -1.97
N ALA A 122 -7.84 -2.40 -1.68
CA ALA A 122 -7.84 -0.98 -1.36
C ALA A 122 -8.12 -0.17 -2.63
N ARG A 123 -8.99 0.85 -2.52
CA ARG A 123 -9.38 1.75 -3.63
C ARG A 123 -9.90 1.01 -4.85
N ASP A 124 -10.54 -0.14 -4.62
CA ASP A 124 -11.01 -1.08 -5.62
C ASP A 124 -9.92 -1.61 -6.55
N GLN A 125 -8.63 -1.35 -6.36
CA GLN A 125 -7.60 -1.63 -7.37
C GLN A 125 -6.34 -2.33 -6.85
N TYR A 126 -6.03 -2.13 -5.58
CA TYR A 126 -4.72 -2.49 -5.05
C TYR A 126 -4.82 -3.57 -3.99
N THR A 127 -3.87 -4.50 -4.03
CA THR A 127 -3.53 -5.28 -2.83
C THR A 127 -2.17 -4.85 -2.35
N SER A 128 -1.96 -4.84 -1.04
CA SER A 128 -0.67 -4.51 -0.44
C SER A 128 -0.27 -5.53 0.61
N GLU A 129 0.98 -5.99 0.56
CA GLU A 129 1.57 -6.85 1.58
C GLU A 129 2.84 -6.22 2.14
N ILE A 130 3.13 -6.53 3.40
CA ILE A 130 4.21 -5.92 4.17
C ILE A 130 5.15 -7.01 4.68
N PHE A 131 6.45 -6.83 4.46
CA PHE A 131 7.46 -7.84 4.75
C PHE A 131 8.60 -7.26 5.58
N PRO A 132 9.13 -8.01 6.58
CA PRO A 132 10.30 -7.58 7.33
C PRO A 132 11.57 -7.56 6.46
N THR A 133 11.64 -8.39 5.41
CA THR A 133 12.84 -8.55 4.58
C THR A 133 12.53 -8.56 3.09
N LEU A 134 13.50 -8.10 2.27
CA LEU A 134 13.42 -8.18 0.81
C LEU A 134 13.29 -9.64 0.32
N ALA A 135 13.95 -10.58 0.99
CA ALA A 135 13.93 -11.99 0.61
C ALA A 135 12.51 -12.60 0.75
N GLU A 136 11.77 -12.23 1.79
CA GLU A 136 10.38 -12.67 1.97
C GLU A 136 9.46 -12.05 0.92
N LEU A 137 9.61 -10.75 0.65
CA LEU A 137 8.87 -10.08 -0.42
C LEU A 137 9.10 -10.76 -1.77
N GLN A 138 10.36 -11.02 -2.13
CA GLN A 138 10.72 -11.67 -3.39
C GLN A 138 10.16 -13.10 -3.46
N ARG A 139 10.12 -13.83 -2.35
CA ARG A 139 9.50 -15.16 -2.29
C ARG A 139 8.01 -15.09 -2.62
N THR A 140 7.28 -14.16 -2.02
CA THR A 140 5.84 -13.98 -2.26
C THR A 140 5.56 -13.53 -3.68
N GLU A 141 6.30 -12.53 -4.18
CA GLU A 141 6.17 -12.06 -5.56
C GLU A 141 6.43 -13.19 -6.57
N ASN A 142 7.47 -14.00 -6.38
CA ASN A 142 7.74 -15.14 -7.24
C ASN A 142 6.60 -16.17 -7.21
N LEU A 143 5.96 -16.39 -6.06
CA LEU A 143 4.80 -17.26 -5.93
C LEU A 143 3.58 -16.70 -6.68
N LEU A 144 3.33 -15.39 -6.59
CA LEU A 144 2.27 -14.70 -7.32
C LEU A 144 2.50 -14.82 -8.83
N LEU A 145 3.71 -14.54 -9.30
CA LEU A 145 4.07 -14.67 -10.72
C LEU A 145 3.91 -16.11 -11.22
N LYS A 146 4.33 -17.10 -10.43
CA LYS A 146 4.13 -18.52 -10.76
C LYS A 146 2.64 -18.86 -10.88
N THR A 147 1.83 -18.38 -9.95
CA THR A 147 0.37 -18.60 -9.95
C THR A 147 -0.29 -17.97 -11.19
N LEU A 148 0.12 -16.77 -11.58
CA LEU A 148 -0.40 -16.10 -12.78
C LEU A 148 -0.01 -16.84 -14.06
N ARG A 149 1.24 -17.31 -14.16
CA ARG A 149 1.72 -18.10 -15.31
C ARG A 149 1.00 -19.43 -15.49
N MET A 150 0.46 -20.01 -14.43
CA MET A 150 -0.34 -21.23 -14.53
C MET A 150 -1.69 -21.01 -15.22
N ARG A 151 -2.21 -19.77 -15.23
CA ARG A 151 -3.55 -19.46 -15.74
C ARG A 151 -3.55 -18.81 -17.13
N GLN A 152 -2.42 -18.25 -17.57
CA GLN A 152 -2.30 -17.52 -18.82
C GLN A 152 -0.84 -17.34 -19.27
N VAL A 153 -0.64 -16.92 -20.52
CA VAL A 153 0.66 -16.47 -21.02
C VAL A 153 0.98 -15.11 -20.40
N VAL A 154 1.98 -15.06 -19.52
CA VAL A 154 2.43 -13.83 -18.85
C VAL A 154 3.75 -13.37 -19.45
N GLN A 155 3.79 -12.16 -20.02
CA GLN A 155 5.02 -11.45 -20.31
C GLN A 155 5.41 -10.60 -19.12
N VAL A 156 6.63 -10.80 -18.59
CA VAL A 156 7.14 -10.01 -17.46
C VAL A 156 8.09 -8.96 -18.01
N ARG A 157 7.76 -7.68 -17.79
CA ARG A 157 8.65 -6.55 -18.07
C ARG A 157 9.17 -6.01 -16.75
N HIS A 158 10.49 -5.92 -16.63
CA HIS A 158 11.12 -5.30 -15.47
C HIS A 158 11.39 -3.83 -15.81
N SER A 159 10.77 -2.92 -15.06
CA SER A 159 11.18 -1.52 -15.07
C SER A 159 12.17 -1.31 -13.93
N PRO A 160 13.39 -0.80 -14.19
CA PRO A 160 14.22 -0.31 -13.10
C PRO A 160 13.46 0.84 -12.42
N GLY A 161 13.36 0.80 -11.09
CA GLY A 161 13.01 2.00 -10.33
C GLY A 161 14.15 3.03 -10.42
N PRO A 162 13.87 4.33 -10.26
CA PRO A 162 14.92 5.33 -10.11
C PRO A 162 15.80 4.90 -8.94
N HIS A 163 17.10 4.86 -9.19
CA HIS A 163 18.10 4.52 -8.19
C HIS A 163 17.93 5.46 -7.00
N GLY A 164 17.43 4.94 -5.87
CA GLY A 164 17.48 5.63 -4.60
C GLY A 164 18.94 5.75 -4.18
N HIS A 165 19.45 6.98 -4.17
CA HIS A 165 20.71 7.33 -3.56
C HIS A 165 20.67 7.03 -2.05
N ALA A 166 21.50 6.09 -1.61
CA ALA A 166 22.38 6.19 -0.43
C ALA A 166 23.29 4.96 -0.40
#